data_AF-A0A3L5TSV4-F1
#
_entry.id   AF-A0A3L5TSV4-F1
#
_cell.length_a   1.000
_cell.length_b   1.000
_cell.length_c   1.000
_cell.angle_alpha   90.00
_cell.angle_beta   90.00
_cell.angle_gamma   90.00
#
_symmetry.space_group_name_H-M   'P 1'
#
loop_
_entity.id
_entity.type
_entity.pdbx_description
1 polymer ?
#
loop_
_entity_poly.entity_id
_entity_poly.type
_entity_poly.pdbx_seq_one_letter_code
_entity_poly.pdbx_strand_id
1 'polypeptide(L)'
;MHYIDNNVRAEIIEASGSDIVARNIQRGREQGVSGYNTWREICGLEPIKSFNKFGKFGNALKELYNEPDDVDLFIGAMLEKDAGFNVGPTFQCLLGMQYQRIKRGDRFWYERPCEIFSFTEGKRYDFS
;
A
#
# COMPACT_ATOMS: atom_id res chain seq x y z
N MET A 1 -1.40 -12.84 4.86
CA MET A 1 -1.80 -12.06 3.66
C MET A 1 -2.12 -13.02 2.51
N HIS A 2 -3.38 -13.06 2.06
CA HIS A 2 -3.74 -13.77 0.83
C HIS A 2 -3.28 -12.92 -0.35
N TYR A 3 -2.37 -13.44 -1.16
CA TYR A 3 -2.02 -12.83 -2.44
C TYR A 3 -3.22 -12.88 -3.37
N ILE A 4 -3.26 -12.02 -4.39
CA ILE A 4 -4.16 -12.23 -5.53
C ILE A 4 -3.67 -13.53 -6.18
N ASP A 5 -4.35 -14.63 -5.86
CA ASP A 5 -4.04 -15.92 -6.44
C ASP A 5 -4.62 -16.02 -7.86
N ASN A 6 -4.26 -17.10 -8.55
CA ASN A 6 -4.67 -17.30 -9.93
C ASN A 6 -6.19 -17.44 -10.08
N ASN A 7 -6.91 -17.89 -9.06
CA ASN A 7 -8.36 -18.04 -9.10
C ASN A 7 -9.02 -16.66 -8.99
N VAL A 8 -8.62 -15.84 -8.02
CA VAL A 8 -9.11 -14.47 -7.88
C VAL A 8 -8.76 -13.63 -9.12
N ARG A 9 -7.55 -13.81 -9.66
CA ARG A 9 -7.11 -13.15 -10.90
C ARG A 9 -7.96 -13.59 -12.09
N ALA A 10 -8.23 -14.89 -12.24
CA ALA A 10 -9.03 -15.42 -13.34
C ALA A 10 -10.48 -14.95 -13.26
N GLU A 11 -11.10 -14.98 -12.08
CA GLU A 11 -12.47 -14.47 -11.87
C GLU A 11 -12.59 -12.99 -12.22
N ILE A 12 -11.61 -12.16 -11.83
CA ILE A 12 -11.60 -10.74 -12.17
C ILE A 12 -11.41 -10.52 -13.67
N ILE A 13 -10.56 -11.32 -14.33
CA ILE A 13 -10.38 -11.26 -15.78
C ILE A 13 -11.66 -11.67 -16.50
N GLU A 14 -12.34 -12.73 -16.05
CA GLU A 14 -13.61 -13.18 -16.64
C GLU A 14 -14.71 -12.12 -16.47
N ALA A 15 -14.82 -11.50 -15.29
CA ALA A 15 -15.83 -10.51 -15.00
C ALA A 15 -15.58 -9.13 -15.65
N SER A 16 -14.31 -8.74 -15.85
CA SER A 16 -13.95 -7.37 -16.29
C SER A 16 -13.20 -7.29 -17.62
N GLY A 17 -12.76 -8.42 -18.17
CA GLY A 17 -11.86 -8.48 -19.34
C GLY A 17 -10.45 -7.93 -19.07
N SER A 18 -10.09 -7.64 -17.82
CA SER A 18 -8.88 -6.90 -17.45
C SER A 18 -8.09 -7.59 -16.34
N ASP A 19 -6.76 -7.61 -16.49
CA ASP A 19 -5.85 -7.98 -15.40
C ASP A 19 -5.67 -6.80 -14.44
N ILE A 20 -6.22 -6.93 -13.23
CA ILE A 20 -6.18 -5.87 -12.21
C ILE A 20 -4.76 -5.57 -11.71
N VAL A 21 -3.88 -6.58 -11.67
CA VAL A 21 -2.49 -6.40 -11.21
C VAL A 21 -1.72 -5.59 -12.24
N ALA A 22 -1.81 -5.98 -13.52
CA ALA A 22 -1.19 -5.23 -14.61
C ALA A 22 -1.71 -3.78 -14.67
N ARG A 23 -3.02 -3.59 -14.46
CA ARG A 23 -3.63 -2.26 -14.43
C ARG A 23 -3.14 -1.40 -13.26
N ASN A 24 -2.90 -1.98 -12.09
CA ASN A 24 -2.36 -1.24 -10.96
C ASN A 24 -0.93 -0.76 -11.22
N ILE A 25 -0.08 -1.61 -11.82
CA ILE A 25 1.27 -1.22 -12.27
C ILE A 25 1.16 -0.06 -13.26
N GLN A 26 0.33 -0.22 -14.30
CA GLN A 26 0.16 0.78 -15.35
C GLN A 26 -0.34 2.12 -14.79
N ARG A 27 -1.35 2.10 -13.91
CA ARG A 27 -1.86 3.30 -13.23
C ARG A 27 -0.80 3.98 -12.38
N GLY A 28 0.03 3.22 -11.67
CA GLY A 28 1.13 3.77 -10.89
C GLY A 28 2.08 4.59 -11.76
N ARG A 29 2.47 4.04 -12.92
CA ARG A 29 3.35 4.70 -13.89
C ARG A 29 2.70 5.92 -14.53
N GLU A 30 1.44 5.83 -14.93
CA GLU A 30 0.67 6.94 -15.51
C GLU A 30 0.51 8.12 -14.55
N GLN A 31 0.35 7.85 -13.26
CA GLN A 31 0.25 8.88 -12.21
C GLN A 31 1.63 9.37 -11.72
N GLY A 32 2.73 8.85 -12.27
CA GLY A 32 4.09 9.23 -11.88
C GLY A 32 4.45 8.81 -10.45
N VAL A 33 3.87 7.72 -9.94
CA VAL A 33 4.22 7.19 -8.61
C VAL A 33 5.67 6.71 -8.64
N SER A 34 6.49 7.20 -7.72
CA SER A 34 7.90 6.80 -7.61
C SER A 34 8.07 5.32 -7.28
N GLY A 35 9.24 4.78 -7.63
CA GLY A 35 9.61 3.39 -7.38
C GLY A 35 9.62 3.01 -5.90
N TYR A 36 9.62 1.71 -5.65
CA TYR A 36 9.50 1.12 -4.32
C TYR A 36 10.56 1.64 -3.32
N ASN A 37 11.83 1.75 -3.73
CA ASN A 37 12.89 2.19 -2.82
C ASN A 37 12.74 3.64 -2.36
N THR A 38 12.22 4.54 -3.20
CA THR A 38 11.90 5.93 -2.79
C THR A 38 10.94 5.94 -1.60
N TRP A 39 9.91 5.10 -1.63
CA TRP A 39 8.93 5.03 -0.55
C TRP A 39 9.48 4.35 0.71
N ARG A 40 10.38 3.37 0.56
CA ARG A 40 11.11 2.81 1.69
C ARG A 40 11.90 3.89 2.41
N GLU A 41 12.65 4.71 1.68
CA GLU A 41 13.43 5.81 2.24
C GLU A 41 12.55 6.86 2.93
N ILE A 42 11.43 7.26 2.31
CA ILE A 42 10.44 8.16 2.93
C ILE A 42 9.94 7.60 4.28
N CYS A 43 9.80 6.28 4.36
CA CYS A 43 9.40 5.57 5.57
C CYS A 43 10.55 5.24 6.54
N GLY A 44 11.77 5.72 6.27
CA GLY A 44 12.95 5.46 7.10
C GLY A 44 13.44 4.01 7.05
N LEU A 45 13.05 3.27 6.01
CA LEU A 45 13.46 1.89 5.77
C LEU A 45 14.65 1.85 4.80
N GLU A 46 15.58 0.93 5.05
CA GLU A 46 16.74 0.74 4.17
C GLU A 46 16.31 0.33 2.74
N PRO A 47 16.83 1.00 1.69
CA PRO A 47 16.52 0.63 0.31
C PRO A 47 17.06 -0.76 -0.04
N ILE A 48 16.35 -1.46 -0.92
CA ILE A 48 16.76 -2.79 -1.38
C ILE A 48 17.80 -2.63 -2.50
N LYS A 49 19.04 -3.07 -2.25
CA LYS A 49 20.15 -2.95 -3.21
C LYS A 49 20.38 -4.20 -4.08
N SER A 50 19.56 -5.25 -3.92
CA SER A 50 19.72 -6.50 -4.66
C SER A 50 18.41 -7.27 -4.73
N PHE A 51 18.11 -7.83 -5.91
CA PHE A 51 16.93 -8.66 -6.14
C PHE A 51 16.85 -9.88 -5.20
N ASN A 52 17.97 -10.37 -4.68
CA ASN A 52 18.01 -11.50 -3.75
C ASN A 52 17.22 -11.23 -2.45
N LYS A 53 16.99 -9.96 -2.10
CA LYS A 53 16.19 -9.58 -0.91
C LYS A 53 14.68 -9.85 -1.08
N PHE A 54 14.19 -10.06 -2.30
CA PHE A 54 12.80 -10.46 -2.56
C PHE A 54 12.57 -11.99 -2.43
N GLY A 55 13.56 -12.74 -1.94
CA GLY A 55 13.45 -14.18 -1.73
C GLY A 55 13.18 -14.93 -3.03
N LYS A 56 12.16 -15.79 -3.04
CA LYS A 56 11.83 -16.64 -4.20
C LYS A 56 11.44 -15.86 -5.47
N PHE A 57 11.09 -14.58 -5.33
CA PHE A 57 10.69 -13.73 -6.45
C PHE A 57 11.86 -12.94 -7.06
N GLY A 58 13.05 -12.98 -6.45
CA GLY A 58 14.20 -12.19 -6.90
C GLY A 58 14.61 -12.46 -8.35
N ASN A 59 14.64 -13.74 -8.76
CA ASN A 59 15.00 -14.10 -10.14
C ASN A 59 13.99 -13.56 -11.16
N ALA A 60 12.69 -13.71 -10.89
CA ALA A 60 11.64 -13.19 -11.76
C ALA A 60 11.70 -11.66 -11.87
N LEU A 61 11.96 -10.95 -10.77
CA LEU A 61 12.11 -9.50 -10.81
C LEU A 61 13.36 -9.07 -11.58
N LYS A 62 14.47 -9.81 -11.46
CA LYS A 62 15.69 -9.54 -12.22
C LYS A 62 15.51 -9.71 -13.73
N GLU A 63 14.58 -10.54 -14.16
CA GLU A 63 14.21 -10.68 -15.59
C GLU A 63 13.33 -9.53 -16.09
N LEU A 64 12.62 -8.84 -15.18
CA LEU A 64 11.64 -7.80 -15.51
C LEU A 64 12.16 -6.37 -15.33
N TYR A 65 13.12 -6.16 -14.42
CA TYR A 65 13.66 -4.86 -14.06
C TYR A 65 15.18 -4.85 -14.17
N ASN A 66 15.77 -3.72 -14.58
CA ASN A 66 17.23 -3.59 -14.70
C ASN A 66 17.88 -3.48 -13.32
N GLU A 67 17.33 -2.61 -12.47
CA GLU A 67 17.82 -2.37 -11.11
C GLU A 67 16.71 -2.54 -10.06
N PRO A 68 17.04 -2.88 -8.80
CA PRO A 68 16.05 -2.93 -7.71
C PRO A 68 15.30 -1.61 -7.48
N ASP A 69 15.89 -0.46 -7.84
CA ASP A 69 15.25 0.86 -7.75
C ASP A 69 14.10 1.03 -8.75
N ASP A 70 14.09 0.27 -9.85
CA ASP A 70 13.05 0.34 -10.90
C ASP A 70 11.77 -0.40 -10.51
N VAL A 71 11.79 -1.18 -9.41
CA VAL A 71 10.63 -1.98 -8.98
C VAL A 71 9.46 -1.05 -8.61
N ASP A 72 8.31 -1.24 -9.25
CA ASP A 72 7.09 -0.49 -8.94
C ASP A 72 6.69 -0.64 -7.46
N LEU A 73 6.23 0.45 -6.83
CA LEU A 73 5.80 0.46 -5.42
C LEU A 73 4.84 -0.69 -5.10
N PHE A 74 3.81 -0.87 -5.93
CA PHE A 74 2.78 -1.89 -5.69
C PHE A 74 3.38 -3.30 -5.62
N ILE A 75 4.36 -3.61 -6.47
CA ILE A 75 5.00 -4.92 -6.51
C ILE A 75 5.94 -5.08 -5.32
N GLY A 76 6.83 -4.11 -5.10
CA GLY A 76 7.80 -4.19 -4.01
C GLY A 76 7.14 -4.33 -2.63
N ALA A 77 6.13 -3.50 -2.35
CA ALA A 77 5.42 -3.51 -1.07
C ALA A 77 4.52 -4.74 -0.90
N MET A 78 3.96 -5.31 -1.98
CA MET A 78 3.20 -6.56 -1.90
C MET A 78 4.08 -7.79 -1.58
N LEU A 79 5.37 -7.74 -1.94
CA LEU A 79 6.31 -8.82 -1.71
C LEU A 79 6.99 -8.75 -0.33
N GLU A 80 6.75 -7.68 0.43
CA GLU A 80 7.24 -7.59 1.80
C GLU A 80 6.60 -8.64 2.69
N LYS A 81 7.40 -9.19 3.61
CA LYS A 81 6.88 -10.06 4.65
C LYS A 81 6.05 -9.24 5.63
N ASP A 82 4.88 -9.76 5.97
CA ASP A 82 4.03 -9.22 7.03
C ASP A 82 4.81 -9.11 8.36
N ALA A 83 4.74 -7.93 8.97
CA ALA A 83 5.34 -7.62 10.28
C ALA A 83 4.30 -7.66 11.42
N GLY A 84 3.25 -8.48 11.28
CA GLY A 84 2.18 -8.64 12.27
C GLY A 84 0.92 -7.81 11.99
N PHE A 85 0.81 -7.21 10.80
CA PHE A 85 -0.22 -6.24 10.40
C PHE A 85 -0.90 -6.54 9.06
N ASN A 86 -0.94 -7.80 8.60
CA ASN A 86 -1.50 -8.23 7.31
C ASN A 86 -0.85 -7.58 6.06
N VAL A 87 0.05 -6.61 6.23
CA VAL A 87 0.81 -5.89 5.19
C VAL A 87 2.27 -5.74 5.62
N GLY A 88 3.15 -5.52 4.65
CA GLY A 88 4.56 -5.24 4.92
C GLY A 88 4.84 -3.85 5.50
N PRO A 89 6.06 -3.62 6.02
CA PRO A 89 6.46 -2.35 6.65
C PRO A 89 6.23 -1.09 5.81
N THR A 90 6.46 -1.16 4.49
CA THR A 90 6.28 -0.01 3.59
C THR A 90 4.80 0.37 3.52
N PHE A 91 3.91 -0.59 3.26
CA PHE A 91 2.47 -0.29 3.25
C PHE A 91 1.94 0.05 4.64
N GLN A 92 2.46 -0.52 5.71
CA GLN A 92 2.09 -0.13 7.07
C GLN A 92 2.38 1.36 7.31
N CYS A 93 3.58 1.82 6.95
CA CYS A 93 3.96 3.23 7.04
C CYS A 93 3.05 4.13 6.19
N LEU A 94 2.85 3.80 4.90
CA LEU A 94 2.04 4.60 3.98
C LEU A 94 0.57 4.69 4.43
N LEU A 95 -0.02 3.55 4.79
CA LEU A 95 -1.38 3.50 5.33
C LEU A 95 -1.48 4.28 6.63
N GLY A 96 -0.53 4.10 7.55
CA GLY A 96 -0.48 4.84 8.82
C GLY A 96 -0.44 6.35 8.62
N MET A 97 0.43 6.84 7.73
CA MET A 97 0.48 8.26 7.36
C MET A 97 -0.85 8.75 6.78
N GLN A 98 -1.45 7.98 5.87
CA GLN A 98 -2.71 8.36 5.23
C GLN A 98 -3.87 8.40 6.22
N TYR A 99 -4.01 7.39 7.09
CA TYR A 99 -5.03 7.34 8.13
C TYR A 99 -4.87 8.48 9.14
N GLN A 100 -3.63 8.79 9.57
CA GLN A 100 -3.36 9.94 10.45
C GLN A 100 -3.76 11.26 9.79
N ARG A 101 -3.44 11.46 8.50
CA ARG A 101 -3.81 12.67 7.75
C ARG A 101 -5.33 12.81 7.60
N ILE A 102 -6.05 11.72 7.34
CA ILE A 102 -7.52 11.76 7.25
C ILE A 102 -8.11 12.10 8.62
N LYS A 103 -7.70 11.40 9.68
CA LYS A 103 -8.18 11.66 11.05
C LYS A 103 -7.93 13.11 11.50
N ARG A 104 -6.73 13.64 11.22
CA ARG A 104 -6.34 15.01 11.60
C ARG A 104 -6.79 16.10 10.63
N GLY A 105 -7.14 15.75 9.39
CA GLY A 105 -7.59 16.68 8.36
C GLY A 105 -9.10 16.80 8.29
N ASP A 106 -9.84 15.81 8.78
CA ASP A 106 -11.29 15.80 8.76
C ASP A 106 -11.85 16.63 9.93
N ARG A 107 -12.51 17.75 9.58
CA ARG A 107 -13.21 18.63 10.53
C ARG A 107 -14.40 17.96 11.23
N PHE A 108 -14.94 16.90 10.62
CA PHE A 108 -16.08 16.15 11.15
C PHE A 108 -15.66 14.83 11.81
N TRP A 109 -14.36 14.62 12.03
CA TRP A 109 -13.89 13.42 12.72
C TRP A 109 -14.52 13.31 14.11
N TYR A 110 -15.13 12.15 14.40
CA TYR A 110 -16.04 11.99 15.55
C TYR A 110 -15.38 12.27 16.92
N GLU A 111 -14.08 12.00 17.06
CA GLU A 111 -13.34 12.27 18.30
C GLU A 111 -13.05 13.76 18.56
N ARG A 112 -13.30 14.68 17.60
CA ARG A 112 -12.92 16.10 17.76
C ARG A 112 -13.76 16.83 18.82
N PRO A 113 -13.16 17.28 19.93
CA PRO A 113 -13.91 17.96 20.98
C PRO A 113 -14.34 19.38 20.54
N CYS A 114 -15.53 19.79 20.97
CA CYS A 114 -15.93 21.19 21.11
C CYS A 114 -15.77 22.11 19.89
N GLU A 115 -15.98 21.61 18.67
CA GLU A 115 -16.22 22.43 17.49
C GLU A 115 -17.71 22.54 17.17
N ILE A 116 -18.09 23.54 16.38
CA ILE A 116 -19.48 23.83 15.95
C ILE A 116 -20.13 22.60 15.26
N PHE A 117 -19.31 21.70 14.73
CA PHE A 117 -19.71 20.50 14.02
C PHE A 117 -19.43 19.20 14.78
N SER A 118 -18.98 19.26 16.03
CA SER A 118 -18.73 18.09 16.85
C SER A 118 -20.03 17.40 17.25
N PHE A 119 -19.98 16.07 17.38
CA PHE A 119 -21.04 15.34 18.06
C PHE A 119 -21.22 15.83 19.49
N THR A 120 -22.48 15.85 19.95
CA THR A 120 -22.78 16.06 21.37
C THR A 120 -22.11 14.98 22.21
N GLU A 121 -21.74 15.32 23.44
CA GLU A 121 -20.98 14.42 24.31
C GLU A 121 -21.68 13.06 24.49
N GLY A 122 -23.00 13.05 24.69
CA GLY A 122 -23.79 11.82 24.79
C GLY A 122 -23.78 10.93 23.53
N LYS A 123 -23.58 11.50 22.33
CA LYS A 123 -23.49 10.76 21.06
C LYS A 123 -22.07 10.36 20.69
N ARG A 124 -21.05 10.92 21.37
CA ARG A 124 -19.65 10.57 21.11
C ARG A 124 -19.31 9.16 21.60
N TYR A 125 -19.89 8.76 22.73
CA TYR A 125 -19.69 7.42 23.32
C TYR A 125 -20.31 6.29 22.51
N ASP A 126 -21.23 6.58 21.59
CA ASP A 126 -21.82 5.58 20.69
C ASP A 126 -20.80 5.08 19.63
N PHE A 127 -19.65 5.75 19.49
CA PHE A 127 -18.61 5.46 18.49
C PHE A 127 -17.28 4.97 19.09
N SER A 128 -17.21 4.80 20.42
CA SER A 128 -16.02 4.31 21.15
C SER A 128 -16.21 2.89 21.65
#